data_AF-A0A350QPM9-F1
#
_entry.id   AF-A0A350QPM9-F1
#
_cell.length_a   1.000
_cell.length_b   1.000
_cell.length_c   1.000
_cell.angle_alpha   90.00
_cell.angle_beta   90.00
_cell.angle_gamma   90.00
#
_symmetry.space_group_name_H-M   'P 1'
#
loop_
_entity.id
_entity.type
_entity.pdbx_description
1 polymer ?
#
loop_
_entity_poly.entity_id
_entity_poly.type
_entity_poly.pdbx_seq_one_letter_code
_entity_poly.pdbx_strand_id
1 'polypeptide(L)' 'KALVYRGQLDDSRPKSDIPVDGRDLRAALSALASGDPIPSDQKPALGCGIKWVPGEAPAYMDGVS' A
#
# COMPACT_ATOMS: atom_id res chain seq x y z
N LYS A 1 3.28 -0.85 18.45
CA LYS A 1 3.12 0.07 17.28
C LYS A 1 1.90 -0.38 16.49
N ALA A 2 1.05 0.52 16.02
CA ALA A 2 -0.14 0.19 15.24
C ALA A 2 0.12 0.37 13.74
N LEU A 3 -0.50 -0.46 12.90
CA LEU A 3 -0.56 -0.26 11.45
C LEU A 3 -1.70 0.72 11.15
N VAL A 4 -1.35 1.93 10.72
CA VAL A 4 -2.33 2.98 10.44
C VAL A 4 -2.64 3.14 8.95
N TYR A 5 -1.75 2.68 8.07
CA TYR A 5 -1.90 2.80 6.62
C TYR A 5 -1.40 1.55 5.90
N ARG A 6 -2.22 0.99 5.02
CA ARG A 6 -1.90 -0.11 4.12
C ARG A 6 -2.59 0.12 2.77
N GLY A 7 -1.92 0.87 1.90
CA GLY A 7 -2.45 1.20 0.59
C GLY A 7 -1.37 1.52 -0.44
N GLN A 8 -1.82 2.09 -1.54
CA GLN A 8 -0.99 2.57 -2.64
C GLN A 8 -0.04 3.69 -2.21
N LEU A 9 0.97 3.97 -3.04
CA LEU A 9 1.79 5.17 -2.87
C LEU A 9 1.01 6.41 -3.31
N ASP A 10 0.43 6.33 -4.51
CA ASP A 10 -0.42 7.33 -5.17
C ASP A 10 -1.28 6.66 -6.27
N ASP A 11 -2.02 7.48 -7.03
CA ASP A 11 -2.88 7.04 -8.13
C ASP A 11 -2.11 6.67 -9.43
N SER A 12 -0.79 6.91 -9.49
CA SER A 12 0.00 6.62 -10.70
C SER A 12 0.11 5.12 -10.99
N ARG A 13 0.15 4.74 -12.27
CA ARG A 13 0.32 3.35 -12.72
C ARG A 13 1.27 3.29 -13.92
N PRO A 14 1.89 2.13 -14.22
CA PRO A 14 2.66 1.98 -15.45
C PRO A 14 1.83 2.39 -16.67
N LYS A 15 2.38 3.28 -17.51
CA LYS A 15 1.72 3.84 -18.71
C LYS A 15 0.53 4.77 -18.44
N SER A 16 0.34 5.26 -17.21
CA SER A 16 -0.60 6.37 -16.95
C SER A 16 0.08 7.72 -17.17
N ASP A 17 -0.70 8.74 -17.55
CA ASP A 17 -0.23 10.14 -17.60
C ASP A 17 -0.28 10.85 -16.23
N ILE A 18 -0.60 10.11 -15.16
CA ILE A 18 -0.65 10.63 -13.79
C ILE A 18 0.77 10.76 -13.23
N PRO A 19 1.18 11.95 -12.75
CA PRO A 19 2.48 12.12 -12.10
C PRO A 19 2.63 11.26 -10.83
N VAL A 20 3.86 10.83 -10.55
CA VAL A 20 4.19 10.16 -9.28
C VAL A 20 4.38 11.24 -8.22
N ASP A 21 3.51 11.26 -7.20
CA ASP A 21 3.49 12.30 -6.15
C ASP A 21 3.52 11.74 -4.71
N GLY A 22 3.19 10.46 -4.54
CA GLY A 22 3.09 9.79 -3.24
C GLY A 22 1.97 10.33 -2.35
N ARG A 23 0.94 10.97 -2.91
CA ARG A 23 -0.05 11.74 -2.16
C ARG A 23 -0.76 10.94 -1.07
N ASP A 24 -1.12 9.67 -1.32
CA ASP A 24 -1.87 8.86 -0.35
C ASP A 24 -1.00 8.52 0.87
N LEU A 25 0.24 8.05 0.63
CA LEU A 25 1.16 7.74 1.71
C LEU A 25 1.58 9.01 2.48
N ARG A 26 1.84 10.11 1.77
CA ARG A 26 2.18 11.41 2.40
C ARG A 26 1.03 11.92 3.27
N ALA A 27 -0.21 11.82 2.81
CA ALA A 27 -1.37 12.24 3.60
C ALA A 27 -1.50 11.45 4.90
N ALA A 28 -1.33 10.12 4.85
CA ALA A 28 -1.36 9.27 6.04
C ALA A 28 -0.21 9.60 7.02
N LEU A 29 0.99 9.86 6.52
CA LEU A 29 2.14 10.26 7.34
C LEU A 29 1.95 11.63 7.99
N SER A 30 1.44 12.61 7.25
CA SER A 30 1.13 13.95 7.76
C SER A 30 0.06 13.88 8.85
N ALA A 31 -1.04 13.14 8.62
CA ALA A 31 -2.09 12.98 9.62
C ALA A 31 -1.56 12.31 10.89
N LEU A 32 -0.75 11.25 10.75
CA LEU A 32 -0.11 10.59 11.88
C LEU A 32 0.80 11.53 12.68
N ALA A 33 1.59 12.36 12.00
CA ALA A 33 2.52 13.29 12.65
C ALA A 33 1.78 14.42 13.38
N SER A 34 0.66 14.89 12.84
CA SER A 34 -0.18 15.94 13.44
C SER A 34 -1.14 15.41 14.51
N GLY A 35 -1.34 14.09 14.61
CA GLY A 35 -2.37 13.50 15.46
C GLY A 35 -3.79 13.63 14.89
N ASP A 36 -3.90 13.90 13.59
CA ASP A 36 -5.17 14.01 12.88
C ASP A 36 -5.76 12.63 12.53
N PRO A 37 -7.06 12.55 12.20
CA PRO A 37 -7.66 11.32 11.68
C PRO A 37 -6.93 10.83 10.42
N ILE A 38 -6.56 9.55 10.41
CA ILE A 38 -5.94 8.91 9.25
C ILE A 38 -7.00 8.72 8.15
N PRO A 39 -6.69 9.01 6.87
CA PRO A 39 -7.60 8.76 5.76
C PRO A 39 -8.11 7.31 5.75
N SER A 40 -9.43 7.16 5.71
CA SER A 40 -10.10 5.86 5.73
C SER A 40 -10.07 5.16 4.37
N ASP A 41 -10.03 5.91 3.27
CA ASP A 41 -9.84 5.35 1.94
C ASP A 41 -8.36 4.96 1.76
N GLN A 42 -8.10 3.66 1.71
CA GLN A 42 -6.76 3.08 1.55
C GLN A 42 -6.81 2.08 0.40
N LYS A 43 -6.68 2.59 -0.82
CA LYS A 43 -6.67 1.77 -2.04
C LYS A 43 -5.50 0.78 -1.98
N PRO A 44 -5.70 -0.53 -2.23
CA PRO A 44 -4.62 -1.50 -2.22
C PRO A 44 -3.48 -1.14 -3.20
N ALA A 45 -2.24 -1.38 -2.78
CA ALA A 45 -1.09 -1.27 -3.67
C ALA A 45 -1.16 -2.34 -4.78
N LEU A 46 -0.69 -1.97 -5.98
CA LEU A 46 -0.61 -2.85 -7.14
C LEU A 46 0.84 -2.96 -7.60
N GLY A 47 1.28 -4.20 -7.85
CA GLY A 47 2.64 -4.48 -8.30
C GLY A 47 2.87 -5.98 -8.46
N CYS A 48 4.10 -6.34 -8.80
CA CYS A 48 4.51 -7.74 -8.78
C CYS A 48 4.36 -8.33 -7.38
N GLY A 49 3.89 -9.58 -7.28
CA GLY A 49 3.93 -10.31 -6.02
C GLY A 49 5.37 -10.49 -5.53
N ILE A 50 5.52 -10.57 -4.20
CA ILE A 50 6.79 -10.88 -3.53
C ILE A 50 7.33 -12.22 -4.07
N LYS A 51 8.63 -12.27 -4.36
CA LYS A 51 9.32 -13.48 -4.77
C LYS A 51 9.81 -14.21 -3.53
N TRP A 52 8.96 -15.08 -2.99
CA TRP A 52 9.29 -15.92 -1.85
C TRP A 52 10.27 -17.01 -2.25
N VAL A 53 11.17 -17.37 -1.32
CA VAL A 53 11.92 -18.61 -1.46
C VAL A 53 10.95 -19.80 -1.33
N PRO A 54 11.23 -20.95 -1.97
CA PRO A 54 10.32 -22.09 -1.95
C PRO A 54 9.95 -22.50 -0.51
N GLY A 55 8.65 -22.64 -0.23
CA GLY A 55 8.12 -23.04 1.09
C GLY A 55 7.86 -21.90 2.08
N GLU A 56 8.32 -20.67 1.81
CA GLU A 56 8.16 -19.51 2.71
C GLU A 56 7.07 -18.54 2.27
N ALA A 57 6.32 -18.89 1.22
CA ALA A 57 5.17 -18.11 0.81
C ALA A 57 4.06 -18.21 1.88
N PRO A 58 3.31 -17.13 2.13
CA PRO A 58 2.19 -17.20 3.06
C PRO A 58 1.05 -18.01 2.42
N ALA A 59 0.31 -18.75 3.26
CA ALA A 59 -0.72 -19.71 2.82
C ALA A 59 -1.76 -19.13 1.84
N TYR A 60 -2.11 -17.84 1.98
CA TYR A 60 -3.07 -17.19 1.08
C TYR A 60 -2.56 -17.01 -0.36
N MET A 61 -1.29 -17.26 -0.63
CA MET A 61 -0.70 -17.20 -1.97
C MET A 61 -0.71 -18.54 -2.72
N ASP A 62 -0.90 -19.67 -2.01
CA ASP A 62 -0.86 -21.01 -2.60
C ASP A 62 -2.22 -21.44 -3.19
N GLY A 63 -3.21 -20.54 -3.23
CA GLY A 63 -4.53 -20.81 -3.78
C GLY A 63 -5.37 -21.82 -2.98
N VAL A 64 -4.88 -22.25 -1.83
CA VAL A 64 -5.62 -23.07 -0.86
C VAL A 64 -6.23 -22.11 0.16
N SER A 65 -7.47 -21.70 -0.08
CA SER A 65 -8.34 -21.10 0.95
C SER A 65 -9.05 -22.19 1.73
#